data_AF-A0A3D4P0B9-F1
#
_entry.id   AF-A0A3D4P0B9-F1
#
_cell.length_a   1.000
_cell.length_b   1.000
_cell.length_c   1.000
_cell.angle_alpha   90.00
_cell.angle_beta   90.00
_cell.angle_gamma   90.00
#
_symmetry.space_group_name_H-M   'P 1'
#
loop_
_entity.id
_entity.type
_entity.pdbx_description
1 polymer ?
#
loop_
_entity_poly.entity_id
_entity_poly.type
_entity_poly.pdbx_seq_one_letter_code
_entity_poly.pdbx_strand_id
1 'polypeptide(L)'
;PVKLARDETGHVYVLDLGSNCLYRFASTGEYIGQIGNKGAGPGEFSRPNDLIMSRTRIFVSEIDNYRIQMMDASGVYKKFIRKYLTQYSMTCDDDNHIYIAPLVYGAESRQVAVMNQEGEIIRAFGKPIVFPKDTTTLNHVYLELNTNDELFAIYRYLPIIRKYSKAGYLLAEYDLNNIAMTKIGQINLDRNRSTKAKLQRRYVLNVEATSIYKDRVFLLCQGKYPIILEYDGEGQQRAIYQINHAGQYVVGDFLVTENDAGNKVFYLLQVFPEARIDVYSERSISSKEAKDEKVVGSLLLGSLLSRSPWPARFCQYK
;
A
#
# COMPACT_ATOMS: atom_id res chain seq x y z
N PRO A 1 13.37 2.01 1.02
CA PRO A 1 12.39 1.01 0.54
C PRO A 1 11.01 1.65 0.36
N VAL A 2 10.17 1.12 -0.51
CA VAL A 2 8.90 1.76 -0.90
C VAL A 2 7.69 0.84 -0.91
N LYS A 3 7.88 -0.48 -1.07
CA LYS A 3 6.77 -1.44 -1.18
C LYS A 3 7.15 -2.78 -0.58
N LEU A 4 6.19 -3.43 0.07
CA LEU A 4 6.26 -4.81 0.52
C LEU A 4 5.37 -5.70 -0.32
N ALA A 5 5.80 -6.95 -0.53
CA ALA A 5 4.95 -8.02 -1.03
C ALA A 5 5.32 -9.34 -0.33
N ARG A 6 4.44 -10.35 -0.45
CA ARG A 6 4.67 -11.70 0.09
C ARG A 6 4.20 -12.72 -0.93
N ASP A 7 4.97 -13.80 -1.10
CA ASP A 7 4.55 -14.93 -1.94
C ASP A 7 3.79 -16.00 -1.14
N GLU A 8 3.26 -17.00 -1.83
CA GLU A 8 2.48 -18.09 -1.22
C GLU A 8 3.30 -18.99 -0.29
N THR A 9 4.61 -19.06 -0.50
CA THR A 9 5.53 -19.81 0.37
C THR A 9 5.92 -19.03 1.62
N GLY A 10 5.49 -17.77 1.70
CA GLY A 10 5.70 -16.88 2.82
C GLY A 10 6.98 -16.05 2.75
N HIS A 11 7.72 -16.09 1.64
CA HIS A 11 8.85 -15.17 1.46
C HIS A 11 8.36 -13.73 1.39
N VAL A 12 9.12 -12.83 2.01
CA VAL A 12 8.83 -11.41 2.03
C VAL A 12 9.74 -10.70 1.05
N TYR A 13 9.14 -9.84 0.23
CA TYR A 13 9.83 -9.06 -0.78
C TYR A 13 9.78 -7.58 -0.42
N VAL A 14 10.91 -6.88 -0.58
CA VAL A 14 11.04 -5.45 -0.32
C VAL A 14 11.55 -4.76 -1.56
N LEU A 15 10.74 -3.91 -2.17
CA LEU A 15 11.18 -3.07 -3.26
C LEU A 15 11.92 -1.85 -2.70
N ASP A 16 13.18 -1.68 -3.10
CA ASP A 16 13.97 -0.52 -2.68
C ASP A 16 14.27 0.43 -3.83
N LEU A 17 13.62 1.61 -3.77
CA LEU A 17 13.81 2.68 -4.75
C LEU A 17 15.25 3.21 -4.73
N GLY A 18 15.89 3.27 -3.55
CA GLY A 18 17.25 3.80 -3.41
C GLY A 18 18.30 2.90 -4.05
N SER A 19 18.24 1.60 -3.75
CA SER A 19 19.18 0.59 -4.26
C SER A 19 18.81 0.08 -5.66
N ASN A 20 17.59 0.37 -6.14
CA ASN A 20 17.07 -0.10 -7.44
C ASN A 20 17.10 -1.63 -7.54
N CYS A 21 16.65 -2.29 -6.49
CA CYS A 21 16.56 -3.74 -6.43
C CYS A 21 15.34 -4.18 -5.62
N LEU A 22 15.02 -5.46 -5.78
CA LEU A 22 13.98 -6.15 -5.03
C LEU A 22 14.66 -7.18 -4.12
N TYR A 23 14.66 -6.94 -2.82
CA TYR A 23 15.22 -7.88 -1.84
C TYR A 23 14.20 -8.98 -1.51
N ARG A 24 14.67 -10.22 -1.36
CA ARG A 24 13.89 -11.39 -0.95
C ARG A 24 14.38 -11.92 0.39
N PHE A 25 13.44 -12.18 1.29
CA PHE A 25 13.67 -12.71 2.63
C PHE A 25 12.83 -13.95 2.90
N ALA A 26 13.34 -14.84 3.73
CA ALA A 26 12.58 -15.92 4.31
C ALA A 26 11.46 -15.39 5.21
N SER A 27 10.42 -16.19 5.44
CA SER A 27 9.40 -15.90 6.45
C SER A 27 9.99 -15.75 7.86
N THR A 28 11.16 -16.37 8.09
CA THR A 28 11.98 -16.27 9.31
C THR A 28 12.84 -15.00 9.38
N GLY A 29 12.91 -14.22 8.29
CA GLY A 29 13.65 -12.96 8.22
C GLY A 29 15.06 -13.07 7.65
N GLU A 30 15.51 -14.30 7.37
CA GLU A 30 16.80 -14.54 6.72
C GLU A 30 16.84 -13.92 5.31
N TYR A 31 17.92 -13.22 4.99
CA TYR A 31 18.13 -12.67 3.66
C TYR A 31 18.46 -13.80 2.67
N ILE A 32 17.63 -13.95 1.62
CA ILE A 32 17.81 -14.99 0.61
C ILE A 32 18.61 -14.47 -0.59
N GLY A 33 18.36 -13.23 -1.00
CA GLY A 33 18.98 -12.66 -2.19
C GLY A 33 18.25 -11.43 -2.70
N GLN A 34 18.70 -10.89 -3.83
CA GLN A 34 18.07 -9.75 -4.48
C GLN A 34 17.89 -10.01 -5.97
N ILE A 35 16.89 -9.34 -6.54
CA ILE A 35 16.62 -9.31 -7.97
C ILE A 35 16.90 -7.89 -8.46
N GLY A 36 17.63 -7.82 -9.57
CA GLY A 36 17.96 -6.57 -10.25
C GLY A 36 19.02 -5.71 -9.59
N ASN A 37 19.41 -4.69 -10.35
CA ASN A 37 20.37 -3.65 -10.02
C ASN A 37 19.97 -2.37 -10.75
N LYS A 38 20.59 -1.24 -10.38
CA LYS A 38 20.40 0.01 -11.11
C LYS A 38 20.75 -0.14 -12.59
N GLY A 39 19.84 0.25 -13.48
CA GLY A 39 20.07 0.26 -14.93
C GLY A 39 18.77 0.32 -15.74
N ALA A 40 18.88 0.02 -17.03
CA ALA A 40 17.76 0.06 -17.98
C ALA A 40 17.64 -1.22 -18.82
N GLY A 41 18.58 -2.15 -18.68
CA GLY A 41 18.55 -3.45 -19.33
C GLY A 41 17.47 -4.39 -18.78
N PRO A 42 17.31 -5.58 -19.39
CA PRO A 42 16.47 -6.66 -18.87
C PRO A 42 16.82 -7.03 -17.43
N GLY A 43 15.85 -6.92 -16.51
CA GLY A 43 16.04 -7.26 -15.10
C GLY A 43 16.75 -6.18 -14.27
N GLU A 44 17.17 -5.07 -14.89
CA GLU A 44 17.68 -3.89 -14.18
C GLU A 44 16.54 -2.92 -13.89
N PHE A 45 16.65 -2.14 -12.82
CA PHE A 45 15.62 -1.17 -12.42
C PHE A 45 16.15 0.27 -12.40
N SER A 46 15.29 1.24 -12.69
CA SER A 46 15.56 2.67 -12.46
C SER A 46 14.38 3.36 -11.79
N ARG A 47 14.59 3.77 -10.53
CA ARG A 47 13.58 4.28 -9.59
C ARG A 47 12.32 3.42 -9.57
N PRO A 48 12.44 2.14 -9.15
CA PRO A 48 11.28 1.29 -9.02
C PRO A 48 10.36 1.83 -7.91
N ASN A 49 9.06 1.88 -8.16
CA ASN A 49 8.11 2.61 -7.31
C ASN A 49 6.90 1.79 -6.86
N ASP A 50 6.62 0.66 -7.51
CA ASP A 50 5.52 -0.22 -7.12
C ASP A 50 5.87 -1.67 -7.47
N LEU A 51 5.36 -2.60 -6.65
CA LEU A 51 5.60 -4.04 -6.71
C LEU A 51 4.26 -4.75 -6.51
N ILE A 52 3.89 -5.58 -7.47
CA ILE A 52 2.72 -6.46 -7.37
C ILE A 52 3.13 -7.87 -7.80
N MET A 53 2.47 -8.87 -7.21
CA MET A 53 2.80 -10.28 -7.43
C MET A 53 1.52 -11.08 -7.62
N SER A 54 1.53 -11.95 -8.61
CA SER A 54 0.58 -13.07 -8.72
C SER A 54 1.28 -14.35 -8.28
N ARG A 55 0.57 -15.49 -8.31
CA ARG A 55 1.18 -16.82 -8.10
C ARG A 55 2.36 -17.13 -9.02
N THR A 56 2.40 -16.53 -10.22
CA THR A 56 3.34 -16.93 -11.28
C THR A 56 4.22 -15.81 -11.79
N ARG A 57 3.96 -14.55 -11.40
CA ARG A 57 4.64 -13.37 -11.93
C ARG A 57 4.94 -12.36 -10.84
N ILE A 58 6.02 -11.62 -11.07
CA ILE A 58 6.37 -10.42 -10.33
C ILE A 58 6.34 -9.27 -11.33
N PHE A 59 5.65 -8.17 -10.97
CA PHE A 59 5.66 -6.94 -11.75
C PHE A 59 6.26 -5.80 -10.95
N VAL A 60 7.18 -5.07 -11.56
CA VAL A 60 7.82 -3.90 -10.96
C VAL A 60 7.60 -2.70 -11.87
N SER A 61 6.92 -1.68 -11.37
CA SER A 61 6.79 -0.39 -12.05
C SER A 61 8.03 0.47 -11.79
N GLU A 62 8.50 1.15 -12.83
CA GLU A 62 9.71 1.99 -12.81
C GLU A 62 9.41 3.41 -13.26
N ILE A 63 9.80 4.42 -12.50
CA ILE A 63 9.52 5.83 -12.84
C ILE A 63 10.39 6.27 -14.03
N ASP A 64 11.70 6.07 -13.95
CA ASP A 64 12.64 6.68 -14.90
C ASP A 64 12.75 5.91 -16.22
N ASN A 65 12.49 4.60 -16.19
CA ASN A 65 12.48 3.77 -17.40
C ASN A 65 11.11 3.74 -18.10
N TYR A 66 10.08 4.38 -17.54
CA TYR A 66 8.73 4.43 -18.10
C TYR A 66 8.19 3.05 -18.51
N ARG A 67 8.38 2.06 -17.63
CA ARG A 67 7.93 0.68 -17.88
C ARG A 67 7.42 -0.02 -16.64
N ILE A 68 6.72 -1.12 -16.87
CA ILE A 68 6.44 -2.17 -15.89
C ILE A 68 7.20 -3.41 -16.36
N GLN A 69 8.20 -3.84 -15.60
CA GLN A 69 8.89 -5.11 -15.89
C GLN A 69 8.11 -6.28 -15.34
N MET A 70 8.00 -7.33 -16.14
CA MET A 70 7.42 -8.61 -15.78
C MET A 70 8.51 -9.67 -15.68
N MET A 71 8.51 -10.37 -14.55
CA MET A 71 9.39 -11.49 -14.24
C MET A 71 8.55 -12.73 -13.93
N ASP A 72 9.14 -13.92 -13.98
CA ASP A 72 8.51 -15.09 -13.36
C ASP A 72 8.63 -15.04 -11.82
N ALA A 73 7.96 -15.96 -11.14
CA ALA A 73 7.97 -16.06 -9.67
C ALA A 73 9.38 -16.23 -9.08
N SER A 74 10.36 -16.71 -9.85
CA SER A 74 11.75 -16.83 -9.40
C SER A 74 12.56 -15.53 -9.53
N GLY A 75 11.99 -14.51 -10.17
CA GLY A 75 12.64 -13.21 -10.41
C GLY A 75 13.37 -13.10 -11.74
N VAL A 76 13.21 -14.07 -12.65
CA VAL A 76 13.85 -14.02 -13.97
C VAL A 76 13.01 -13.14 -14.90
N TYR A 77 13.65 -12.11 -15.47
CA TYR A 77 13.03 -11.20 -16.44
C TYR A 77 12.39 -11.95 -17.62
N LYS A 78 11.21 -11.48 -18.04
CA LYS A 78 10.51 -11.99 -19.23
C LYS A 78 10.32 -10.92 -20.30
N LYS A 79 9.67 -9.81 -19.95
CA LYS A 79 9.42 -8.67 -20.83
C LYS A 79 9.13 -7.41 -20.01
N PHE A 80 8.94 -6.29 -20.68
CA PHE A 80 8.38 -5.10 -20.07
C PHE A 80 7.18 -4.60 -20.86
N ILE A 81 6.32 -3.86 -20.18
CA ILE A 81 5.22 -3.12 -20.76
C ILE A 81 5.57 -1.64 -20.66
N ARG A 82 5.45 -0.91 -21.76
CA ARG A 82 5.71 0.54 -21.76
C ARG A 82 4.55 1.26 -21.07
N LYS A 83 4.85 2.21 -20.18
CA LYS A 83 3.83 3.07 -19.55
C LYS A 83 4.02 4.52 -19.96
N TYR A 84 2.92 5.26 -19.95
CA TYR A 84 2.89 6.66 -20.38
C TYR A 84 2.72 7.66 -19.23
N LEU A 85 2.32 7.21 -18.03
CA LEU A 85 2.28 8.07 -16.85
C LEU A 85 3.22 7.57 -15.75
N THR A 86 3.58 8.49 -14.87
CA THR A 86 4.66 8.30 -13.89
C THR A 86 4.17 7.71 -12.57
N GLN A 87 2.86 7.74 -12.28
CA GLN A 87 2.31 7.35 -10.97
C GLN A 87 0.94 6.67 -11.09
N TYR A 88 0.86 5.44 -10.61
CA TYR A 88 -0.38 4.67 -10.39
C TYR A 88 -0.18 3.80 -9.16
N SER A 89 -1.26 3.48 -8.46
CA SER A 89 -1.32 2.23 -7.69
C SER A 89 -1.67 1.11 -8.66
N MET A 90 -0.98 -0.02 -8.51
CA MET A 90 -1.28 -1.23 -9.26
C MET A 90 -1.66 -2.37 -8.32
N THR A 91 -2.40 -3.35 -8.85
CA THR A 91 -2.60 -4.68 -8.25
C THR A 91 -2.79 -5.69 -9.38
N CYS A 92 -2.74 -7.00 -9.11
CA CYS A 92 -2.97 -8.02 -10.14
C CYS A 92 -3.75 -9.21 -9.59
N ASP A 93 -4.50 -9.85 -10.49
CA ASP A 93 -5.17 -11.12 -10.22
C ASP A 93 -4.27 -12.32 -10.56
N ASP A 94 -4.73 -13.53 -10.25
CA ASP A 94 -4.02 -14.78 -10.52
C ASP A 94 -3.91 -15.11 -12.01
N ASP A 95 -4.77 -14.52 -12.85
CA ASP A 95 -4.70 -14.59 -14.31
C ASP A 95 -3.63 -13.63 -14.89
N ASN A 96 -2.97 -12.85 -14.03
CA ASN A 96 -1.97 -11.84 -14.35
C ASN A 96 -2.51 -10.62 -15.09
N HIS A 97 -3.81 -10.32 -14.96
CA HIS A 97 -4.32 -9.02 -15.36
C HIS A 97 -3.82 -7.97 -14.36
N ILE A 98 -3.32 -6.86 -14.89
CA ILE A 98 -2.83 -5.76 -14.07
C ILE A 98 -3.92 -4.70 -14.00
N TYR A 99 -4.32 -4.35 -12.79
CA TYR A 99 -5.26 -3.29 -12.50
C TYR A 99 -4.46 -2.04 -12.15
N ILE A 100 -4.77 -0.93 -12.80
CA ILE A 100 -4.10 0.36 -12.58
C ILE A 100 -5.13 1.44 -12.29
N ALA A 101 -4.82 2.32 -11.33
CA ALA A 101 -5.58 3.54 -11.07
C ALA A 101 -4.86 4.75 -11.69
N PRO A 102 -5.25 5.21 -12.89
CA PRO A 102 -4.66 6.40 -13.49
C PRO A 102 -4.95 7.67 -12.72
N LEU A 103 -4.04 8.65 -12.84
CA LEU A 103 -4.36 10.03 -12.49
C LEU A 103 -5.59 10.48 -13.29
N VAL A 104 -6.62 10.88 -12.56
CA VAL A 104 -7.90 11.33 -13.11
C VAL A 104 -7.84 12.85 -13.25
N TYR A 105 -8.07 13.33 -14.48
CA TYR A 105 -8.00 14.76 -14.83
C TYR A 105 -9.37 15.43 -14.97
N GLY A 106 -10.45 14.66 -14.89
CA GLY A 106 -11.82 15.17 -14.98
C GLY A 106 -12.88 14.07 -14.91
N ALA A 107 -14.15 14.44 -14.94
CA ALA A 107 -15.29 13.54 -14.78
C ALA A 107 -15.34 12.40 -15.81
N GLU A 108 -14.79 12.63 -17.00
CA GLU A 108 -14.73 11.65 -18.10
C GLU A 108 -13.53 10.69 -18.02
N SER A 109 -12.59 10.93 -17.09
CA SER A 109 -11.46 10.00 -16.89
C SER A 109 -11.98 8.68 -16.32
N ARG A 110 -11.43 7.55 -16.76
CA ARG A 110 -11.75 6.26 -16.13
C ARG A 110 -11.02 6.14 -14.80
N GLN A 111 -11.68 5.58 -13.78
CA GLN A 111 -11.06 5.39 -12.47
C GLN A 111 -10.08 4.21 -12.45
N VAL A 112 -10.46 3.10 -13.09
CA VAL A 112 -9.66 1.88 -13.13
C VAL A 112 -9.52 1.42 -14.57
N ALA A 113 -8.31 1.05 -14.96
CA ALA A 113 -8.04 0.33 -16.19
C ALA A 113 -7.44 -1.04 -15.85
N VAL A 114 -7.80 -2.05 -16.64
CA VAL A 114 -7.29 -3.41 -16.55
C VAL A 114 -6.57 -3.73 -17.84
N MET A 115 -5.33 -4.17 -17.71
CA MET A 115 -4.47 -4.51 -18.83
C MET A 115 -4.06 -5.98 -18.80
N ASN A 116 -3.88 -6.57 -19.98
CA ASN A 116 -3.26 -7.87 -20.11
C ASN A 116 -1.72 -7.76 -20.01
N GLN A 117 -1.03 -8.90 -20.12
CA GLN A 117 0.44 -8.96 -20.03
C GLN A 117 1.13 -8.30 -21.25
N GLU A 118 0.41 -8.05 -22.33
CA GLU A 118 0.87 -7.38 -23.55
C GLU A 118 0.81 -5.86 -23.40
N GLY A 119 0.12 -5.37 -22.37
CA GLY A 119 -0.05 -3.95 -22.08
C GLY A 119 -1.30 -3.33 -22.70
N GLU A 120 -2.17 -4.16 -23.28
CA GLU A 120 -3.41 -3.72 -23.90
C GLU A 120 -4.47 -3.52 -22.81
N ILE A 121 -5.17 -2.39 -22.83
CA ILE A 121 -6.30 -2.15 -21.93
C ILE A 121 -7.48 -3.00 -22.42
N ILE A 122 -7.76 -4.09 -21.72
CA ILE A 122 -8.86 -5.02 -22.03
C ILE A 122 -10.17 -4.61 -21.37
N ARG A 123 -10.11 -3.78 -20.32
CA ARG A 123 -11.28 -3.31 -19.59
C ARG A 123 -11.00 -1.98 -18.90
N ALA A 124 -12.01 -1.16 -18.72
CA ALA A 124 -11.94 0.02 -17.88
C ALA A 124 -13.30 0.34 -17.27
N PHE A 125 -13.31 0.78 -16.02
CA PHE A 125 -14.55 0.98 -15.25
C PHE A 125 -14.34 1.97 -14.10
N GLY A 126 -15.43 2.23 -13.38
CA GLY A 126 -15.48 3.17 -12.26
C GLY A 126 -15.57 4.62 -12.71
N LYS A 127 -16.45 5.38 -12.06
CA LYS A 127 -16.56 6.82 -12.26
C LYS A 127 -15.63 7.53 -11.29
N PRO A 128 -14.79 8.47 -11.72
CA PRO A 128 -13.89 9.17 -10.81
C PRO A 128 -14.67 10.01 -9.80
N ILE A 129 -14.09 10.19 -8.61
CA ILE A 129 -14.51 11.31 -7.75
C ILE A 129 -13.83 12.55 -8.31
N VAL A 130 -14.62 13.55 -8.69
CA VAL A 130 -14.12 14.75 -9.34
C VAL A 130 -13.59 15.71 -8.29
N PHE A 131 -12.30 16.01 -8.39
CA PHE A 131 -11.64 17.02 -7.59
C PHE A 131 -11.61 18.34 -8.38
N PRO A 132 -11.73 19.50 -7.72
CA PRO A 132 -11.47 20.77 -8.38
C PRO A 132 -10.04 20.82 -8.93
N LYS A 133 -9.86 21.55 -10.03
CA LYS A 133 -8.67 21.50 -10.91
C LYS A 133 -7.34 21.81 -10.20
N ASP A 134 -7.38 22.46 -9.05
CA ASP A 134 -6.25 22.80 -8.18
C ASP A 134 -5.87 21.67 -7.20
N THR A 135 -6.66 20.60 -7.12
CA THR A 135 -6.51 19.50 -6.13
C THR A 135 -6.28 18.13 -6.77
N THR A 136 -5.84 18.06 -8.03
CA THR A 136 -5.56 16.81 -8.74
C THR A 136 -4.55 15.89 -8.02
N THR A 137 -3.62 16.47 -7.25
CA THR A 137 -2.67 15.72 -6.40
C THR A 137 -3.35 14.94 -5.27
N LEU A 138 -4.60 15.28 -4.94
CA LEU A 138 -5.42 14.61 -3.93
C LEU A 138 -6.22 13.43 -4.49
N ASN A 139 -6.05 13.14 -5.78
CA ASN A 139 -6.74 12.06 -6.46
C ASN A 139 -5.99 10.72 -6.39
N HIS A 140 -5.23 10.51 -5.31
CA HIS A 140 -4.49 9.27 -5.13
C HIS A 140 -5.41 8.16 -4.66
N VAL A 141 -5.44 7.07 -5.42
CA VAL A 141 -6.27 5.89 -5.16
C VAL A 141 -5.36 4.68 -5.06
N TYR A 142 -5.48 3.93 -3.96
CA TYR A 142 -4.86 2.61 -3.82
C TYR A 142 -5.82 1.55 -4.37
N LEU A 143 -5.26 0.57 -5.08
CA LEU A 143 -5.98 -0.59 -5.57
C LEU A 143 -5.48 -1.84 -4.86
N GLU A 144 -6.41 -2.64 -4.34
CA GLU A 144 -6.12 -3.92 -3.71
C GLU A 144 -7.19 -4.93 -4.12
N LEU A 145 -6.81 -6.19 -4.31
CA LEU A 145 -7.73 -7.29 -4.57
C LEU A 145 -7.86 -8.15 -3.31
N ASN A 146 -9.07 -8.63 -3.04
CA ASN A 146 -9.26 -9.72 -2.09
C ASN A 146 -9.10 -11.10 -2.76
N THR A 147 -9.21 -12.16 -1.96
CA THR A 147 -9.10 -13.56 -2.43
C THR A 147 -10.23 -14.00 -3.35
N ASN A 148 -11.27 -13.18 -3.55
CA ASN A 148 -12.40 -13.45 -4.44
C ASN A 148 -12.33 -12.61 -5.74
N ASP A 149 -11.17 -12.02 -6.05
CA ASP A 149 -10.97 -11.08 -7.16
C ASP A 149 -11.89 -9.83 -7.11
N GLU A 150 -12.37 -9.46 -5.94
CA GLU A 150 -13.10 -8.20 -5.74
C GLU A 150 -12.08 -7.09 -5.50
N LEU A 151 -12.20 -6.02 -6.29
CA LEU A 151 -11.27 -4.90 -6.30
C LEU A 151 -11.74 -3.80 -5.36
N PHE A 152 -10.86 -3.34 -4.50
CA PHE A 152 -11.08 -2.21 -3.62
C PHE A 152 -10.30 -1.02 -4.13
N ALA A 153 -11.00 0.07 -4.43
CA ALA A 153 -10.42 1.37 -4.71
C ALA A 153 -10.54 2.26 -3.46
N ILE A 154 -9.40 2.54 -2.83
CA ILE A 154 -9.30 3.22 -1.54
C ILE A 154 -8.72 4.61 -1.77
N TYR A 155 -9.45 5.65 -1.37
CA TYR A 155 -9.03 7.03 -1.62
C TYR A 155 -8.12 7.52 -0.49
N ARG A 156 -6.95 8.07 -0.84
CA ARG A 156 -5.95 8.50 0.14
C ARG A 156 -6.45 9.59 1.10
N TYR A 157 -7.18 10.55 0.55
CA TYR A 157 -7.55 11.78 1.26
C TYR A 157 -9.04 11.86 1.62
N LEU A 158 -9.84 10.89 1.17
CA LEU A 158 -11.28 10.80 1.43
C LEU A 158 -11.57 9.52 2.21
N PRO A 159 -12.54 9.55 3.15
CA PRO A 159 -12.98 8.37 3.88
C PRO A 159 -13.90 7.49 3.01
N ILE A 160 -13.52 7.23 1.76
CA ILE A 160 -14.32 6.46 0.81
C ILE A 160 -13.53 5.23 0.37
N ILE A 161 -14.21 4.09 0.34
CA ILE A 161 -13.73 2.87 -0.29
C ILE A 161 -14.80 2.40 -1.26
N ARG A 162 -14.41 2.06 -2.48
CA ARG A 162 -15.32 1.44 -3.46
C ARG A 162 -14.90 0.01 -3.72
N LYS A 163 -15.85 -0.91 -3.58
CA LYS A 163 -15.68 -2.33 -3.88
C LYS A 163 -16.30 -2.62 -5.24
N TYR A 164 -15.53 -3.23 -6.13
CA TYR A 164 -15.94 -3.63 -7.47
C TYR A 164 -15.80 -5.13 -7.65
N SER A 165 -16.68 -5.71 -8.45
CA SER A 165 -16.49 -7.08 -8.95
C SER A 165 -15.29 -7.14 -9.90
N LYS A 166 -14.76 -8.35 -10.15
CA LYS A 166 -13.73 -8.58 -11.19
C LYS A 166 -14.12 -7.99 -12.55
N ALA A 167 -15.40 -8.07 -12.90
CA ALA A 167 -15.98 -7.54 -14.14
C ALA A 167 -16.11 -6.00 -14.17
N GLY A 168 -15.89 -5.30 -13.05
CA GLY A 168 -15.90 -3.85 -12.96
C GLY A 168 -17.23 -3.22 -12.54
N TYR A 169 -18.23 -4.01 -12.16
CA TYR A 169 -19.45 -3.51 -11.54
C TYR A 169 -19.18 -3.02 -10.12
N LEU A 170 -19.66 -1.83 -9.77
CA LEU A 170 -19.61 -1.32 -8.40
C LEU A 170 -20.55 -2.16 -7.53
N LEU A 171 -19.98 -2.87 -6.56
CA LEU A 171 -20.71 -3.72 -5.61
C LEU A 171 -21.12 -2.93 -4.37
N ALA A 172 -20.22 -2.08 -3.87
CA ALA A 172 -20.48 -1.25 -2.71
C ALA A 172 -19.62 0.02 -2.72
N GLU A 173 -20.11 1.05 -2.06
CA GLU A 173 -19.35 2.25 -1.68
C GLU A 173 -19.46 2.39 -0.16
N TYR A 174 -18.34 2.22 0.53
CA TYR A 174 -18.27 2.43 1.97
C TYR A 174 -17.89 3.88 2.21
N ASP A 175 -18.82 4.59 2.82
CA ASP A 175 -18.53 5.88 3.40
C ASP A 175 -18.11 5.67 4.86
N LEU A 176 -16.83 5.86 5.15
CA LEU A 176 -16.25 5.68 6.49
C LEU A 176 -16.59 6.88 7.42
N ASN A 177 -17.55 7.73 7.02
CA ASN A 177 -18.05 8.91 7.72
C ASN A 177 -18.69 8.58 9.09
N ASN A 178 -17.87 8.55 10.13
CA ASN A 178 -18.26 9.06 11.45
C ASN A 178 -18.01 10.58 11.49
N ILE A 179 -18.71 11.35 12.35
CA ILE A 179 -18.56 12.80 12.56
C ILE A 179 -17.08 13.22 12.66
N ALA A 180 -16.25 12.41 13.32
CA ALA A 180 -14.80 12.62 13.40
C ALA A 180 -14.13 12.54 12.02
N MET A 181 -14.47 11.54 11.22
CA MET A 181 -13.92 11.26 9.89
C MET A 181 -14.33 12.29 8.85
N THR A 182 -15.57 12.76 8.87
CA THR A 182 -16.04 13.83 7.96
C THR A 182 -15.29 15.13 8.20
N LYS A 183 -15.09 15.51 9.47
CA LYS A 183 -14.30 16.70 9.82
C LYS A 183 -12.84 16.55 9.41
N ILE A 184 -12.29 15.35 9.54
CA ILE A 184 -10.92 15.03 9.12
C ILE A 184 -10.77 15.08 7.59
N GLY A 185 -11.70 14.50 6.82
CA GLY A 185 -11.72 14.57 5.37
C GLY A 185 -11.78 16.02 4.87
N GLN A 186 -12.65 16.84 5.46
CA GLN A 186 -12.70 18.28 5.14
C GLN A 186 -11.39 19.01 5.47
N ILE A 187 -10.79 18.71 6.63
CA ILE A 187 -9.49 19.26 7.02
C ILE A 187 -8.40 18.88 6.01
N ASN A 188 -8.39 17.65 5.51
CA ASN A 188 -7.42 17.18 4.52
C ASN A 188 -7.55 17.93 3.19
N LEU A 189 -8.77 18.18 2.75
CA LEU A 189 -9.06 18.93 1.53
C LEU A 189 -8.69 20.41 1.67
N ASP A 190 -9.12 21.06 2.76
CA ASP A 190 -8.89 22.49 2.98
C ASP A 190 -7.39 22.82 3.15
N ARG A 191 -6.64 21.98 3.86
CA ARG A 191 -5.21 22.22 4.14
C ARG A 191 -4.32 22.03 2.92
N ASN A 192 -4.66 21.12 2.02
CA ASN A 192 -3.88 20.90 0.80
C ASN A 192 -4.09 21.99 -0.26
N ARG A 193 -5.14 22.82 -0.14
CA ARG A 193 -5.32 24.03 -0.96
C ARG A 193 -4.45 25.21 -0.53
N SER A 194 -3.90 25.20 0.69
CA SER A 194 -3.08 26.28 1.24
C SER A 194 -1.62 25.84 1.47
N THR A 195 -0.67 26.41 0.74
CA THR A 195 0.77 26.26 1.02
C THR A 195 1.13 26.68 2.45
N LYS A 196 1.81 25.77 3.18
CA LYS A 196 2.55 25.95 4.46
C LYS A 196 1.73 26.31 5.72
N ALA A 197 1.73 25.42 6.72
CA ALA A 197 2.36 25.64 8.04
C ALA A 197 1.95 24.61 9.12
N LYS A 198 2.96 24.06 9.82
CA LYS A 198 3.02 23.64 11.24
C LYS A 198 1.77 23.00 11.88
N LEU A 199 1.83 21.68 12.22
CA LEU A 199 1.78 21.12 13.59
C LEU A 199 1.22 19.68 13.70
N GLN A 200 1.96 18.86 14.44
CA GLN A 200 1.78 17.43 14.78
C GLN A 200 0.67 17.13 15.83
N ARG A 201 -0.54 17.70 15.75
CA ARG A 201 -1.46 17.61 16.93
C ARG A 201 -2.91 17.15 16.75
N ARG A 202 -3.40 16.79 15.55
CA ARG A 202 -4.72 16.11 15.44
C ARG A 202 -4.72 15.10 14.29
N TYR A 203 -5.39 13.96 14.51
CA TYR A 203 -5.57 12.87 13.55
C TYR A 203 -5.98 13.41 12.19
N VAL A 204 -5.15 13.17 11.19
CA VAL A 204 -5.39 13.42 9.78
C VAL A 204 -5.48 12.03 9.17
N LEU A 205 -6.61 11.68 8.58
CA LEU A 205 -6.77 10.40 7.89
C LEU A 205 -6.11 10.55 6.52
N ASN A 206 -4.79 10.47 6.54
CA ASN A 206 -3.98 10.40 5.35
C ASN A 206 -3.54 8.95 5.24
N VAL A 207 -4.22 8.20 4.37
CA VAL A 207 -3.92 6.79 4.15
C VAL A 207 -2.57 6.72 3.43
N GLU A 208 -1.54 6.29 4.14
CA GLU A 208 -0.18 6.18 3.58
C GLU A 208 0.03 4.85 2.87
N ALA A 209 -0.65 3.80 3.33
CA ALA A 209 -0.60 2.49 2.72
C ALA A 209 -1.89 1.71 3.02
N THR A 210 -2.11 0.67 2.23
CA THR A 210 -3.27 -0.21 2.32
C THR A 210 -2.81 -1.66 2.32
N SER A 211 -3.62 -2.52 2.93
CA SER A 211 -3.46 -3.97 2.79
C SER A 211 -4.84 -4.61 2.84
N ILE A 212 -5.04 -5.65 2.03
CA ILE A 212 -6.23 -6.51 2.12
C ILE A 212 -5.79 -7.89 2.54
N TYR A 213 -6.56 -8.47 3.45
CA TYR A 213 -6.38 -9.86 3.84
C TYR A 213 -7.76 -10.52 4.00
N LYS A 214 -7.97 -11.61 3.26
CA LYS A 214 -9.32 -12.17 3.04
C LYS A 214 -10.25 -11.03 2.57
N ASP A 215 -11.39 -10.83 3.21
CA ASP A 215 -12.33 -9.74 2.89
C ASP A 215 -12.26 -8.57 3.91
N ARG A 216 -11.09 -8.36 4.53
CA ARG A 216 -10.84 -7.24 5.46
C ARG A 216 -9.95 -6.20 4.81
N VAL A 217 -10.27 -4.94 5.01
CA VAL A 217 -9.49 -3.80 4.53
C VAL A 217 -8.76 -3.16 5.69
N PHE A 218 -7.45 -2.98 5.53
CA PHE A 218 -6.59 -2.34 6.51
C PHE A 218 -6.04 -1.03 5.94
N LEU A 219 -6.19 0.05 6.71
CA LEU A 219 -5.72 1.39 6.33
C LEU A 219 -4.66 1.86 7.31
N LEU A 220 -3.44 2.05 6.83
CA LEU A 220 -2.38 2.67 7.62
C LEU A 220 -2.52 4.20 7.54
N CYS A 221 -2.74 4.83 8.69
CA CYS A 221 -2.79 6.28 8.81
C CYS A 221 -1.58 6.77 9.61
N GLN A 222 -0.76 7.61 8.99
CA GLN A 222 0.43 8.15 9.64
C GLN A 222 0.08 9.39 10.49
N GLY A 223 0.59 9.41 11.72
CA GLY A 223 0.40 10.51 12.66
C GLY A 223 1.54 10.58 13.67
N LYS A 224 1.33 11.26 14.80
CA LYS A 224 2.27 11.22 15.94
C LYS A 224 2.47 9.78 16.45
N TYR A 225 1.40 9.01 16.41
CA TYR A 225 1.36 7.56 16.61
C TYR A 225 0.68 6.98 15.37
N PRO A 226 1.39 6.20 14.54
CA PRO A 226 0.77 5.53 13.40
C PRO A 226 -0.31 4.56 13.90
N ILE A 227 -1.42 4.51 13.17
CA ILE A 227 -2.52 3.60 13.47
C ILE A 227 -2.87 2.80 12.23
N ILE A 228 -3.37 1.58 12.43
CA ILE A 228 -3.98 0.77 11.39
C ILE A 228 -5.46 0.63 11.74
N LEU A 229 -6.33 1.05 10.83
CA LEU A 229 -7.77 0.87 10.93
C LEU A 229 -8.16 -0.39 10.18
N GLU A 230 -8.93 -1.28 10.82
CA GLU A 230 -9.51 -2.46 10.18
C GLU A 230 -10.98 -2.22 9.90
N TYR A 231 -11.37 -2.47 8.65
CA TYR A 231 -12.75 -2.50 8.19
C TYR A 231 -13.06 -3.89 7.63
N ASP A 232 -14.33 -4.26 7.68
CA ASP A 232 -14.82 -5.45 7.01
C ASP A 232 -15.25 -5.20 5.57
N GLY A 233 -15.60 -6.27 4.86
CA GLY A 233 -16.15 -6.23 3.51
C GLY A 233 -17.53 -5.60 3.40
N GLU A 234 -18.08 -5.04 4.48
CA GLU A 234 -19.31 -4.25 4.50
C GLU A 234 -19.07 -2.78 4.90
N GLY A 235 -17.81 -2.39 5.13
CA GLY A 235 -17.42 -1.03 5.50
C GLY A 235 -17.55 -0.70 6.99
N GLN A 236 -17.82 -1.67 7.86
CA GLN A 236 -17.86 -1.45 9.31
C GLN A 236 -16.47 -1.52 9.93
N GLN A 237 -16.11 -0.53 10.75
CA GLN A 237 -14.84 -0.53 11.48
C GLN A 237 -14.84 -1.62 12.55
N ARG A 238 -13.84 -2.51 12.52
CA ARG A 238 -13.71 -3.64 13.44
C ARG A 238 -12.67 -3.41 14.51
N ALA A 239 -11.55 -2.79 14.17
CA ALA A 239 -10.46 -2.55 15.11
C ALA A 239 -9.65 -1.30 14.77
N ILE A 240 -8.96 -0.79 15.79
CA ILE A 240 -7.89 0.19 15.66
C ILE A 240 -6.66 -0.40 16.35
N TYR A 241 -5.57 -0.51 15.59
CA TYR A 241 -4.27 -0.93 16.09
C TYR A 241 -3.37 0.30 16.21
N GLN A 242 -2.85 0.55 17.42
CA GLN A 242 -1.91 1.63 17.64
C GLN A 242 -0.47 1.12 17.64
N ILE A 243 0.38 1.79 16.85
CA ILE A 243 1.82 1.55 16.86
C ILE A 243 2.44 2.45 17.92
N ASN A 244 2.91 1.85 19.02
CA ASN A 244 3.43 2.55 20.20
C ASN A 244 4.87 3.05 20.03
N HIS A 245 5.16 3.69 18.89
CA HIS A 245 6.41 4.37 18.63
C HIS A 245 6.14 5.85 18.34
N ALA A 246 6.52 6.72 19.27
CA ALA A 246 6.22 8.15 19.18
C ALA A 246 7.11 8.84 18.13
N GLY A 247 6.49 9.63 17.24
CA GLY A 247 7.07 10.80 16.56
C GLY A 247 8.19 10.58 15.54
N GLN A 248 8.88 9.44 15.56
CA GLN A 248 9.96 9.10 14.62
C GLN A 248 9.67 7.82 13.82
N TYR A 249 8.58 7.12 14.08
CA TYR A 249 8.25 5.88 13.38
C TYR A 249 7.49 6.18 12.10
N VAL A 250 8.19 6.13 10.96
CA VAL A 250 7.57 6.33 9.64
C VAL A 250 7.46 4.98 8.96
N VAL A 251 6.23 4.59 8.64
CA VAL A 251 5.94 3.35 7.92
C VAL A 251 5.68 3.72 6.46
N GLY A 252 6.46 3.16 5.56
CA GLY A 252 6.33 3.38 4.12
C GLY A 252 5.29 2.47 3.46
N ASP A 253 5.15 1.24 3.96
CA ASP A 253 4.17 0.26 3.48
C ASP A 253 3.92 -0.81 4.55
N PHE A 254 2.88 -1.63 4.38
CA PHE A 254 2.62 -2.72 5.30
C PHE A 254 1.86 -3.88 4.65
N LEU A 255 1.94 -5.06 5.27
CA LEU A 255 1.18 -6.23 4.89
C LEU A 255 0.51 -6.85 6.10
N VAL A 256 -0.71 -7.36 5.90
CA VAL A 256 -1.44 -8.14 6.91
C VAL A 256 -1.58 -9.58 6.43
N THR A 257 -1.34 -10.51 7.34
CA THR A 257 -1.44 -11.95 7.11
C THR A 257 -2.02 -12.62 8.36
N GLU A 258 -1.95 -13.95 8.43
CA GLU A 258 -2.36 -14.74 9.58
C GLU A 258 -1.32 -15.83 9.85
N ASN A 259 -1.11 -16.16 11.11
CA ASN A 259 -0.28 -17.30 11.51
C ASN A 259 -1.12 -18.59 11.63
N ASP A 260 -0.46 -19.73 11.85
CA ASP A 260 -1.11 -21.04 11.97
C ASP A 260 -2.14 -21.12 13.11
N ALA A 261 -2.03 -20.23 14.11
CA ALA A 261 -2.97 -20.13 15.23
C ALA A 261 -4.16 -19.20 14.94
N GLY A 262 -4.28 -18.67 13.72
CA GLY A 262 -5.38 -17.81 13.31
C GLY A 262 -5.26 -16.34 13.72
N ASN A 263 -4.11 -15.93 14.28
CA ASN A 263 -3.91 -14.54 14.71
C ASN A 263 -3.35 -13.72 13.56
N LYS A 264 -3.84 -12.47 13.42
CA LYS A 264 -3.31 -11.54 12.42
C LYS A 264 -1.85 -11.24 12.70
N VAL A 265 -1.05 -11.19 11.64
CA VAL A 265 0.35 -10.80 11.67
C VAL A 265 0.55 -9.61 10.74
N PHE A 266 1.13 -8.54 11.28
CA PHE A 266 1.38 -7.28 10.60
C PHE A 266 2.88 -7.16 10.31
N TYR A 267 3.24 -6.96 9.05
CA TYR A 267 4.59 -6.63 8.61
C TYR A 267 4.62 -5.14 8.29
N LEU A 268 5.41 -4.36 9.03
CA LEU A 268 5.50 -2.92 8.85
C LEU A 268 6.87 -2.56 8.28
N LEU A 269 6.88 -1.95 7.08
CA LEU A 269 8.08 -1.42 6.47
C LEU A 269 8.40 -0.06 7.07
N GLN A 270 9.21 -0.06 8.12
CA GLN A 270 9.75 1.16 8.68
C GLN A 270 10.81 1.74 7.74
N VAL A 271 10.71 3.03 7.44
CA VAL A 271 11.69 3.75 6.60
C VAL A 271 12.55 4.74 7.39
N PHE A 272 12.11 5.12 8.59
CA PHE A 272 12.82 6.03 9.49
C PHE A 272 12.47 5.67 10.95
N PRO A 273 13.41 5.80 11.92
CA PRO A 273 14.79 6.29 11.80
C PRO A 273 15.73 5.35 11.05
N GLU A 274 15.49 4.06 11.21
CA GLU A 274 16.18 3.00 10.51
C GLU A 274 15.20 2.23 9.67
N ALA A 275 15.74 1.64 8.63
CA ALA A 275 14.95 1.18 7.54
C ALA A 275 14.94 -0.36 7.70
N ARG A 276 13.77 -0.94 8.02
CA ARG A 276 13.61 -2.34 8.48
C ARG A 276 12.16 -2.84 8.33
N ILE A 277 11.96 -4.15 8.52
CA ILE A 277 10.63 -4.77 8.63
C ILE A 277 10.40 -5.17 10.09
N ASP A 278 9.43 -4.54 10.73
CA ASP A 278 8.95 -4.93 12.05
C ASP A 278 7.75 -5.87 11.90
N VAL A 279 7.71 -6.94 12.68
CA VAL A 279 6.62 -7.92 12.65
C VAL A 279 5.93 -7.96 13.99
N TYR A 280 4.60 -7.90 13.90
CA TYR A 280 3.75 -7.82 15.07
C TYR A 280 2.61 -8.81 14.94
N SER A 281 2.24 -9.44 16.05
CA SER A 281 1.00 -10.20 16.15
C SER A 281 -0.11 -9.37 16.78
N GLU A 282 -1.35 -9.67 16.42
CA GLU A 282 -2.51 -9.13 17.12
C GLU A 282 -2.50 -9.56 18.59
N ARG A 283 -2.68 -8.59 19.50
CA ARG A 283 -2.93 -8.83 20.93
C ARG A 283 -4.14 -8.02 21.36
N SER A 284 -5.06 -8.62 22.11
CA SER A 284 -6.20 -7.92 22.69
C SER A 284 -5.79 -7.05 23.88
N ILE A 285 -6.16 -5.76 23.91
CA ILE A 285 -5.98 -4.90 25.09
C ILE A 285 -7.21 -5.00 26.02
N SER A 286 -7.00 -5.31 27.31
CA SER A 286 -8.07 -5.27 28.32
C SER A 286 -8.43 -3.82 28.67
N SER A 287 -9.70 -3.46 28.56
CA SER A 287 -10.23 -2.10 28.73
C SER A 287 -10.30 -1.64 30.20
N LYS A 288 -9.20 -1.13 30.77
CA LYS A 288 -9.27 -0.42 32.06
C LYS A 288 -9.01 1.07 32.06
N GLU A 289 -8.55 1.67 30.96
CA GLU A 289 -8.37 3.12 30.89
C GLU A 289 -8.90 3.68 29.58
N ALA A 290 -10.21 3.97 29.57
CA ALA A 290 -10.87 4.68 28.48
C ALA A 290 -10.99 6.16 28.84
N LYS A 291 -10.08 6.98 28.32
CA LYS A 291 -10.31 8.42 28.03
C LYS A 291 -9.50 8.88 26.81
N ASP A 292 -9.63 8.14 25.72
CA ASP A 292 -9.65 8.58 24.31
C ASP A 292 -9.62 7.31 23.44
N GLU A 293 -10.46 7.28 22.40
CA GLU A 293 -10.72 6.22 21.40
C GLU A 293 -10.12 4.82 21.68
N LYS A 294 -10.99 3.86 22.02
CA LYS A 294 -10.66 2.45 22.36
C LYS A 294 -9.68 1.82 21.35
N VAL A 295 -8.41 1.73 21.73
CA VAL A 295 -7.42 0.85 21.09
C VAL A 295 -7.75 -0.58 21.52
N VAL A 296 -8.07 -1.44 20.56
CA VAL A 296 -8.49 -2.84 20.84
C VAL A 296 -7.29 -3.79 20.78
N GLY A 297 -6.18 -3.37 20.17
CA GLY A 297 -4.93 -4.13 20.14
C GLY A 297 -3.65 -3.32 20.09
N SER A 298 -2.58 -3.86 20.68
CA SER A 298 -1.23 -3.27 20.67
C SER A 298 -0.24 -4.17 19.97
N LEU A 299 0.62 -3.56 19.15
CA LEU A 299 1.69 -4.23 18.44
C LEU A 299 2.98 -4.17 19.28
N LEU A 300 3.46 -5.32 19.76
CA LEU A 300 4.70 -5.46 20.57
C LEU A 300 5.86 -6.04 19.75
N LEU A 301 7.06 -5.46 19.93
CA LEU A 301 8.21 -5.63 19.04
C LEU A 301 8.69 -7.08 18.85
N GLY A 302 8.85 -7.44 17.58
CA GLY A 302 9.81 -8.41 17.07
C GLY A 302 10.35 -7.90 15.73
N SER A 303 11.66 -8.00 15.49
CA SER A 303 12.25 -7.66 14.19
C SER A 303 12.62 -8.95 13.47
N LEU A 304 12.18 -9.12 12.22
CA LEU A 304 12.68 -10.21 11.37
C LEU A 304 14.16 -9.99 10.99
N LEU A 305 14.63 -8.75 11.00
CA LEU A 305 15.94 -8.38 10.49
C LEU A 305 16.96 -8.20 11.63
N SER A 306 17.68 -9.26 12.01
CA SER A 306 18.92 -9.11 12.77
C SER A 306 20.04 -8.74 11.80
N ARG A 307 20.38 -7.44 11.72
CA ARG A 307 21.37 -6.77 10.86
C ARG A 307 20.84 -6.41 9.47
N SER A 308 20.83 -5.10 9.19
CA SER A 308 20.39 -4.52 7.93
C SER A 308 21.32 -4.98 6.78
N PRO A 309 20.79 -5.59 5.71
CA PRO A 309 21.53 -5.82 4.48
C PRO A 309 21.57 -4.55 3.60
N TRP A 310 20.93 -3.46 4.03
CA TRP A 310 20.87 -2.23 3.26
C TRP A 310 22.20 -1.49 3.44
N PRO A 311 22.88 -1.10 2.36
CA PRO A 311 24.09 -0.29 2.51
C PRO A 311 23.74 0.94 3.35
N ALA A 312 24.59 1.26 4.34
CA ALA A 312 24.36 2.26 5.39
C ALA A 312 24.33 3.73 4.89
N ARG A 313 23.78 3.99 3.71
CA ARG A 313 23.61 5.32 3.12
C ARG A 313 22.21 5.40 2.53
N PHE A 314 21.64 6.59 2.50
CA PHE A 314 20.28 6.91 2.02
C PHE A 314 19.16 6.99 3.07
N CYS A 315 19.44 7.69 4.18
CA CYS A 315 18.44 8.57 4.82
C CYS A 315 18.77 10.03 4.50
N GLN A 316 18.72 10.43 3.24
CA GLN A 316 18.63 11.85 2.86
C GLN A 316 17.71 11.98 1.65
N TYR A 317 16.40 12.12 1.91
CA TYR A 317 15.53 12.81 0.98
C TYR A 317 15.86 14.31 1.09
N LYS A 318 16.44 14.89 0.04
CA LYS A 318 16.37 16.34 -0.21
C LYS A 318 15.08 16.65 -0.94
#